data_AF-A0A2W7Q038-F1
#
_entry.id   AF-A0A2W7Q038-F1
#
_cell.length_a   1.000
_cell.length_b   1.000
_cell.length_c   1.000
_cell.angle_alpha   90.00
_cell.angle_beta   90.00
_cell.angle_gamma   90.00
#
_symmetry.space_group_name_H-M   'P 1'
#
loop_
_entity.id
_entity.type
_entity.pdbx_description
1 polymer ?
#
loop_
_entity_poly.entity_id
_entity_poly.type
_entity_poly.pdbx_seq_one_letter_code
_entity_poly.pdbx_strand_id
1 'polypeptide(L)'
;MESGKAASVFTALGHPDRLAVLRLLMRFAPHGQRPTEIAQCLGLKQNTLSHHLRDLAATGLLRVTRDGRSLFYAVNLDMTEALIGYLALDLGRARADLLVPALSPQTGRIGDRPLAVLFLCSANSARSIIAEAVLRDLGAGRFTAYSAGITPGPAPHPTTVQVLRQHGHDVSSLHSKPLTQFQRPGAPRLDVVITVCDRAATLDCPPWTGYPLPAHWGLPDPARARTDPRAAPDLAFRQTYAALHHRLQQLVALPFETLDRRSLQTRIDAINTSALTTESA
;
A
#
# COMPACT_ATOMS: atom_id res chain seq x y z
N MET A 1 9.00 24.37 13.39
CA MET A 1 7.67 24.23 14.03
C MET A 1 7.83 24.59 15.50
N GLU A 2 6.92 25.35 16.09
CA GLU A 2 6.98 25.72 17.51
C GLU A 2 6.61 24.53 18.42
N SER A 3 7.19 24.46 19.63
CA SER A 3 6.97 23.34 20.57
C SER A 3 5.51 23.17 20.98
N GLY A 4 4.74 24.26 21.13
CA GLY A 4 3.31 24.18 21.46
C GLY A 4 2.49 23.52 20.35
N LYS A 5 2.80 23.84 19.08
CA LYS A 5 2.18 23.20 17.93
C LYS A 5 2.56 21.71 17.85
N ALA A 6 3.84 21.40 18.07
CA ALA A 6 4.34 20.02 18.15
C ALA A 6 3.58 19.20 19.22
N ALA A 7 3.42 19.76 20.43
CA ALA A 7 2.71 19.12 21.52
C ALA A 7 1.24 18.83 21.15
N SER A 8 0.54 19.79 20.52
CA SER A 8 -0.84 19.55 20.05
C SER A 8 -0.92 18.40 19.04
N VAL A 9 0.06 18.29 18.15
CA VAL A 9 0.16 17.23 17.15
C VAL A 9 0.42 15.89 17.81
N PHE A 10 1.34 15.81 18.78
CA PHE A 10 1.59 14.58 19.54
C PHE A 10 0.37 14.15 20.36
N THR A 11 -0.33 15.08 21.00
CA THR A 11 -1.59 14.79 21.69
C THR A 11 -2.64 14.21 20.75
N ALA A 12 -2.76 14.75 19.54
CA ALA A 12 -3.66 14.18 18.52
C ALA A 12 -3.21 12.77 18.11
N LEU A 13 -1.93 12.58 17.78
CA LEU A 13 -1.40 11.29 17.33
C LEU A 13 -1.28 10.23 18.43
N GLY A 14 -1.35 10.61 19.70
CA GLY A 14 -1.35 9.69 20.83
C GLY A 14 -2.58 8.77 20.91
N HIS A 15 -3.63 9.03 20.13
CA HIS A 15 -4.80 8.14 20.06
C HIS A 15 -4.63 7.11 18.93
N PRO A 16 -4.82 5.80 19.18
CA PRO A 16 -4.56 4.74 18.21
C PRO A 16 -5.35 4.91 16.91
N ASP A 17 -6.64 5.21 16.99
CA ASP A 17 -7.47 5.41 15.79
C ASP A 17 -7.08 6.65 14.97
N ARG A 18 -6.65 7.74 15.62
CA ARG A 18 -6.18 8.95 14.91
C ARG A 18 -4.87 8.69 14.19
N LEU A 19 -3.96 7.94 14.83
CA LEU A 19 -2.73 7.48 14.19
C LEU A 19 -3.04 6.56 13.00
N ALA A 20 -4.00 5.63 13.16
CA ALA A 20 -4.42 4.74 12.08
C ALA A 20 -5.00 5.51 10.87
N VAL A 21 -5.81 6.56 11.12
CA VAL A 21 -6.31 7.47 10.08
C VAL A 21 -5.15 8.16 9.34
N LEU A 22 -4.19 8.76 10.06
CA LEU A 22 -3.05 9.43 9.42
C LEU A 22 -2.24 8.44 8.57
N ARG A 23 -1.97 7.25 9.10
CA ARG A 23 -1.20 6.20 8.41
C ARG A 23 -1.89 5.71 7.15
N LEU A 24 -3.21 5.52 7.19
CA LEU A 24 -3.99 5.18 6.01
C LEU A 24 -3.89 6.28 4.96
N LEU A 25 -4.16 7.54 5.33
CA LEU A 25 -4.15 8.66 4.40
C LEU A 25 -2.77 8.91 3.79
N MET A 26 -1.68 8.65 4.53
CA MET A 26 -0.32 8.79 4.02
C MET A 26 -0.04 7.85 2.83
N ARG A 27 -0.74 6.71 2.72
CA ARG A 27 -0.58 5.78 1.59
C ARG A 27 -1.26 6.25 0.31
N PHE A 28 -2.26 7.12 0.44
CA PHE A 28 -2.94 7.73 -0.71
C PHE A 28 -2.35 9.09 -1.08
N ALA A 29 -1.40 9.59 -0.29
CA ALA A 29 -0.77 10.88 -0.53
C ALA A 29 -0.16 10.94 -1.95
N PRO A 30 -0.31 12.07 -2.66
CA PRO A 30 -0.88 13.34 -2.18
C PRO A 30 -2.42 13.41 -2.26
N HIS A 31 -3.09 12.36 -2.73
CA HIS A 31 -4.53 12.34 -2.93
C HIS A 31 -5.32 12.09 -1.64
N GLY A 32 -6.51 12.69 -1.55
CA GLY A 32 -7.40 12.52 -0.41
C GLY A 32 -8.34 11.33 -0.56
N GLN A 33 -8.92 10.90 0.57
CA GLN A 33 -9.93 9.84 0.62
C GLN A 33 -11.24 10.36 1.22
N ARG A 34 -12.37 9.75 0.86
CA ARG A 34 -13.68 10.12 1.42
C ARG A 34 -13.83 9.56 2.84
N PRO A 35 -14.53 10.27 3.75
CA PRO A 35 -14.81 9.75 5.10
C PRO A 35 -15.44 8.36 5.11
N THR A 36 -16.33 8.09 4.16
CA THR A 36 -16.98 6.78 4.03
C THR A 36 -16.00 5.66 3.74
N GLU A 37 -15.02 5.91 2.87
CA GLU A 37 -13.97 4.95 2.50
C GLU A 37 -13.02 4.72 3.68
N ILE A 38 -12.59 5.81 4.35
CA ILE A 38 -11.73 5.74 5.54
C ILE A 38 -12.39 4.91 6.64
N ALA A 39 -13.66 5.18 6.95
CA ALA A 39 -14.42 4.46 7.97
C ALA A 39 -14.51 2.96 7.65
N GLN A 40 -14.81 2.63 6.39
CA GLN A 40 -14.92 1.25 5.94
C GLN A 40 -13.57 0.51 6.03
N CYS A 41 -12.48 1.17 5.66
CA CYS A 41 -11.14 0.58 5.70
C CYS A 41 -10.69 0.29 7.12
N LEU A 42 -10.95 1.22 8.05
CA LEU A 42 -10.55 1.12 9.45
C LEU A 42 -11.58 0.35 10.32
N GLY A 43 -12.77 0.07 9.80
CA GLY A 43 -13.86 -0.54 10.59
C GLY A 43 -14.43 0.38 11.67
N LEU A 44 -14.30 1.70 11.49
CA LEU A 44 -14.75 2.70 12.46
C LEU A 44 -16.19 3.14 12.20
N LYS A 45 -16.92 3.49 13.26
CA LYS A 45 -18.23 4.14 13.13
C LYS A 45 -18.06 5.56 12.58
N GLN A 46 -19.03 6.01 11.77
CA GLN A 46 -18.96 7.32 11.10
C GLN A 46 -18.87 8.51 12.07
N ASN A 47 -19.58 8.45 13.19
CA ASN A 47 -19.54 9.48 14.23
C ASN A 47 -18.15 9.58 14.88
N THR A 48 -17.56 8.43 15.24
CA THR A 48 -16.21 8.33 15.80
C THR A 48 -15.18 8.86 14.81
N LEU A 49 -15.24 8.44 13.55
CA LEU A 49 -14.32 8.92 12.52
C LEU A 49 -14.44 10.43 12.32
N SER A 50 -15.65 10.98 12.29
CA SER A 50 -15.86 12.43 12.10
C SER A 50 -15.20 13.26 13.21
N HIS A 51 -15.18 12.74 14.45
CA HIS A 51 -14.48 13.37 15.56
C HIS A 51 -12.95 13.31 15.35
N HIS A 52 -12.42 12.13 15.01
CA HIS A 52 -10.99 11.96 14.74
C HIS A 52 -10.48 12.82 13.57
N LEU A 53 -11.24 12.89 12.47
CA LEU A 53 -10.89 13.73 11.33
C LEU A 53 -10.89 15.22 11.68
N ARG A 54 -11.84 15.67 12.51
CA ARG A 54 -11.89 17.05 12.99
C ARG A 54 -10.68 17.38 13.85
N ASP A 55 -10.35 16.52 14.81
CA ASP A 55 -9.19 16.71 15.68
C ASP A 55 -7.88 16.79 14.88
N LEU A 56 -7.69 15.87 13.93
CA LEU A 56 -6.51 15.84 13.07
C LEU A 56 -6.45 17.03 12.11
N ALA A 57 -7.59 17.50 11.60
CA ALA A 57 -7.65 18.71 10.78
C ALA A 57 -7.35 19.96 11.61
N ALA A 58 -7.79 20.03 12.87
CA ALA A 58 -7.53 21.15 13.77
C ALA A 58 -6.04 21.31 14.11
N THR A 59 -5.27 20.21 14.14
CA THR A 59 -3.81 20.31 14.27
C THR A 59 -3.12 20.75 12.99
N GLY A 60 -3.80 20.72 11.84
CA GLY A 60 -3.24 21.03 10.53
C GLY A 60 -2.57 19.84 9.85
N LEU A 61 -2.62 18.64 10.43
CA LEU A 61 -2.08 17.41 9.83
C LEU A 61 -2.88 16.95 8.61
N LEU A 62 -4.17 17.29 8.54
CA LEU A 62 -5.03 16.96 7.42
C LEU A 62 -5.47 18.22 6.67
N ARG A 63 -5.48 18.12 5.35
CA ARG A 63 -6.12 19.08 4.45
C ARG A 63 -7.48 18.52 4.04
N VAL A 64 -8.51 19.37 4.10
CA VAL A 64 -9.87 19.00 3.67
C VAL A 64 -10.18 19.78 2.40
N THR A 65 -10.50 19.08 1.33
CA THR A 65 -10.99 19.68 0.08
C THR A 65 -12.43 19.26 -0.15
N ARG A 66 -13.19 20.15 -0.79
CA ARG A 66 -14.58 19.90 -1.16
C ARG A 66 -14.69 19.90 -2.66
N ASP A 67 -15.26 18.82 -3.19
CA ASP A 67 -15.60 18.69 -4.59
C ASP A 67 -17.09 18.36 -4.68
N GLY A 68 -17.88 19.37 -5.07
CA GLY A 68 -19.33 19.35 -5.03
C GLY A 68 -19.90 19.02 -3.64
N ARG A 69 -20.53 17.84 -3.53
CA ARG A 69 -21.13 17.33 -2.28
C ARG A 69 -20.18 16.42 -1.48
N SER A 70 -19.03 16.06 -2.04
CA SER A 70 -18.08 15.16 -1.42
C SER A 70 -16.95 15.92 -0.74
N LEU A 71 -16.55 15.43 0.44
CA LEU A 71 -15.36 15.88 1.16
C LEU A 71 -14.24 14.86 0.96
N PHE A 72 -13.03 15.35 0.75
CA PHE A 72 -11.82 14.54 0.66
C PHE A 72 -10.84 15.01 1.74
N TYR A 73 -10.32 14.06 2.49
CA TYR A 73 -9.31 14.29 3.52
C TYR A 73 -7.97 13.75 3.01
N ALA A 74 -6.97 14.61 2.94
CA ALA A 74 -5.60 14.28 2.53
C ALA A 74 -4.62 14.65 3.64
N VAL A 75 -3.46 14.01 3.66
CA VAL A 75 -2.39 14.43 4.58
C VAL A 75 -1.81 15.77 4.10
N ASN A 76 -1.61 16.68 5.04
CA ASN A 76 -0.83 17.89 4.79
C ASN A 76 0.66 17.54 4.86
N LEU A 77 1.28 17.32 3.70
CA LEU A 77 2.68 16.90 3.61
C LEU A 77 3.64 17.96 4.19
N ASP A 78 3.37 19.25 3.96
CA ASP A 78 4.18 20.36 4.50
C ASP A 78 4.20 20.34 6.05
N MET A 79 3.04 20.08 6.66
CA MET A 79 2.93 19.99 8.12
C MET A 79 3.61 18.73 8.67
N THR A 80 3.54 17.63 7.92
CA THR A 80 4.21 16.38 8.32
C THR A 80 5.73 16.53 8.22
N GLU A 81 6.23 17.17 7.16
CA GLU A 81 7.65 17.50 7.01
C GLU A 81 8.12 18.40 8.15
N ALA A 82 7.34 19.42 8.52
CA ALA A 82 7.65 20.28 9.66
C ALA A 82 7.70 19.51 11.00
N LEU A 83 6.83 18.51 11.19
CA LEU A 83 6.84 17.63 12.37
C LEU A 83 8.09 16.75 12.42
N ILE A 84 8.46 16.14 11.30
CA ILE A 84 9.67 15.31 11.19
C ILE A 84 10.92 16.18 11.41
N GLY A 85 10.97 17.36 10.79
CA GLY A 85 12.03 18.33 10.97
C GLY A 85 12.19 18.77 12.43
N TYR A 86 11.09 19.00 13.14
CA TYR A 86 11.14 19.28 14.59
C TYR A 86 11.74 18.12 15.39
N LEU A 87 11.32 16.89 15.12
CA LEU A 87 11.86 15.70 15.80
C LEU A 87 13.36 15.54 15.55
N ALA A 88 13.81 15.69 14.29
CA ALA A 88 15.20 15.46 13.91
C ALA A 88 16.13 16.61 14.29
N LEU A 89 15.70 17.86 14.09
CA LEU A 89 16.57 19.04 14.17
C LEU A 89 16.43 19.79 15.49
N ASP A 90 15.23 19.90 16.04
CA ASP A 90 14.99 20.67 17.27
C ASP A 90 15.08 19.75 18.49
N LEU A 91 14.19 18.75 18.57
CA LEU A 91 14.20 17.76 19.66
C LEU A 91 15.50 16.94 19.67
N GLY A 92 15.94 16.51 18.49
CA GLY A 92 17.21 15.83 18.29
C GLY A 92 18.44 16.72 18.46
N ARG A 93 18.28 18.03 18.74
CA ARG A 93 19.39 19.01 18.85
C ARG A 93 20.35 18.96 17.66
N ALA A 94 19.80 18.81 16.46
CA ALA A 94 20.51 18.61 15.19
C ALA A 94 21.48 17.42 15.17
N ARG A 95 21.34 16.49 16.11
CA ARG A 95 22.07 15.21 16.15
C ARG A 95 21.28 14.12 15.44
N ALA A 96 21.01 14.36 14.16
CA ALA A 96 20.33 13.38 13.32
C ALA A 96 21.10 12.03 13.28
N ASP A 97 22.42 12.05 13.44
CA ASP A 97 23.26 10.87 13.58
C ASP A 97 22.82 9.92 14.71
N LEU A 98 22.23 10.46 15.79
CA LEU A 98 21.75 9.66 16.93
C LEU A 98 20.31 9.15 16.74
N LEU A 99 19.54 9.79 15.85
CA LEU A 99 18.13 9.43 15.57
C LEU A 99 17.97 8.57 14.32
N VAL A 100 18.92 8.69 13.38
CA VAL A 100 18.86 8.19 12.01
C VAL A 100 19.82 7.01 11.70
N PRO A 101 20.37 6.22 12.66
CA PRO A 101 20.96 4.92 12.28
C PRO A 101 19.95 4.03 11.53
N ALA A 102 18.66 4.17 11.89
CA ALA A 102 17.55 3.40 11.33
C ALA A 102 17.16 3.78 9.89
N LEU A 103 17.43 5.00 9.40
CA LEU A 103 17.07 5.37 8.02
C LEU A 103 18.22 5.22 7.03
N SER A 104 19.40 4.76 7.47
CA SER A 104 20.44 4.33 6.52
C SER A 104 19.88 3.10 5.80
N PRO A 105 19.41 3.22 4.55
CA PRO A 105 19.00 2.05 3.81
C PRO A 105 20.29 1.25 3.65
N GLN A 106 20.35 0.02 4.14
CA GLN A 106 21.40 -0.89 3.70
C GLN A 106 21.22 -1.02 2.19
N THR A 107 21.99 -0.21 1.46
CA THR A 107 21.86 0.02 0.04
C THR A 107 22.58 -1.14 -0.62
N GLY A 108 21.97 -2.32 -0.54
CA GLY A 108 22.20 -3.31 -1.58
C GLY A 108 21.85 -2.63 -2.89
N ARG A 109 22.80 -2.53 -3.82
CA ARG A 109 22.54 -1.94 -5.13
C ARG A 109 21.39 -2.72 -5.76
N ILE A 110 20.39 -2.00 -6.23
CA ILE A 110 19.35 -2.57 -7.06
C ILE A 110 20.05 -3.08 -8.33
N GLY A 111 20.15 -4.40 -8.50
CA GLY A 111 20.85 -5.03 -9.64
C GLY A 111 21.67 -6.28 -9.32
N ASP A 112 22.16 -6.47 -8.09
CA ASP A 112 23.03 -7.63 -7.75
C ASP A 112 22.25 -8.93 -7.51
N ARG A 113 20.91 -8.84 -7.39
CA ARG A 113 20.01 -9.97 -7.19
C ARG A 113 18.62 -9.65 -7.74
N PRO A 114 17.77 -10.68 -7.96
CA PRO A 114 16.37 -10.45 -8.28
C PRO A 114 15.68 -9.60 -7.21
N LEU A 115 14.85 -8.66 -7.66
CA LEU A 115 14.08 -7.75 -6.81
C LEU A 115 12.94 -8.48 -6.13
N ALA A 116 12.92 -8.47 -4.81
CA ALA A 116 11.89 -9.12 -4.01
C ALA A 116 10.67 -8.22 -3.86
N VAL A 117 9.53 -8.65 -4.41
CA VAL A 117 8.27 -7.90 -4.38
C VAL A 117 7.21 -8.68 -3.61
N LEU A 118 6.60 -8.06 -2.60
CA LEU A 118 5.52 -8.66 -1.81
C LEU A 118 4.17 -8.00 -2.09
N PHE A 119 3.19 -8.79 -2.55
CA PHE A 119 1.81 -8.36 -2.74
C PHE A 119 0.93 -8.68 -1.53
N LEU A 120 0.32 -7.66 -0.93
CA LEU A 120 -0.53 -7.80 0.25
C LEU A 120 -1.99 -7.61 -0.09
N CYS A 121 -2.82 -8.58 0.32
CA CYS A 121 -4.26 -8.40 0.35
C CYS A 121 -4.88 -8.91 1.66
N SER A 122 -6.21 -8.89 1.79
CA SER A 122 -6.87 -9.31 3.02
C SER A 122 -6.70 -10.82 3.27
N ALA A 123 -6.99 -11.65 2.26
CA ALA A 123 -7.14 -13.10 2.43
C ALA A 123 -6.12 -13.96 1.67
N ASN A 124 -5.21 -13.34 0.92
CA ASN A 124 -4.28 -14.03 0.03
C ASN A 124 -4.92 -15.09 -0.88
N SER A 125 -6.11 -14.80 -1.41
CA SER A 125 -6.91 -15.80 -2.14
C SER A 125 -7.12 -15.47 -3.62
N ALA A 126 -7.13 -14.18 -3.99
CA ALA A 126 -7.35 -13.73 -5.36
C ALA A 126 -6.28 -12.72 -5.81
N ARG A 127 -6.53 -11.42 -5.63
CA ARG A 127 -5.68 -10.31 -6.12
C ARG A 127 -4.18 -10.52 -5.92
N SER A 128 -3.73 -10.79 -4.68
CA SER A 128 -2.29 -10.94 -4.42
C SER A 128 -1.69 -12.23 -4.99
N ILE A 129 -2.48 -13.30 -5.12
CA ILE A 129 -2.05 -14.56 -5.77
C ILE A 129 -1.91 -14.35 -7.29
N ILE A 130 -2.86 -13.64 -7.90
CA ILE A 130 -2.78 -13.25 -9.31
C ILE A 130 -1.52 -12.42 -9.54
N ALA A 131 -1.29 -11.40 -8.71
CA ALA A 131 -0.11 -10.55 -8.84
C ALA A 131 1.21 -11.32 -8.67
N GLU A 132 1.29 -12.26 -7.73
CA GLU A 132 2.46 -13.12 -7.54
C GLU A 132 2.76 -13.95 -8.79
N ALA A 133 1.75 -14.64 -9.35
CA ALA A 133 1.92 -15.49 -10.53
C ALA A 133 2.29 -14.68 -11.77
N VAL A 134 1.60 -13.55 -12.01
CA VAL A 134 1.85 -12.71 -13.18
C VAL A 134 3.24 -12.07 -13.12
N LEU A 135 3.68 -11.58 -11.95
CA LEU A 135 5.03 -11.00 -11.84
C LEU A 135 6.13 -12.06 -11.97
N ARG A 136 5.91 -13.28 -11.47
CA ARG A 136 6.87 -14.38 -11.64
C ARG A 136 7.14 -14.65 -13.11
N ASP A 137 6.09 -14.66 -13.93
CA ASP A 137 6.20 -14.99 -15.35
C ASP A 137 6.71 -13.81 -16.17
N LEU A 138 6.18 -12.60 -15.95
CA LEU A 138 6.66 -11.39 -16.65
C LEU A 138 8.07 -10.99 -16.24
N GLY A 139 8.47 -11.30 -15.00
CA GLY A 139 9.73 -10.84 -14.43
C GLY A 139 10.97 -11.51 -15.00
N ALA A 140 10.84 -12.68 -15.66
CA ALA A 140 11.92 -13.40 -16.33
C ALA A 140 13.21 -13.53 -15.48
N GLY A 141 13.06 -13.79 -14.17
CA GLY A 141 14.18 -13.93 -13.23
C GLY A 141 14.72 -12.61 -12.64
N ARG A 142 14.27 -11.44 -13.12
CA ARG A 142 14.61 -10.12 -12.52
C ARG A 142 13.87 -9.87 -11.20
N PHE A 143 12.79 -10.60 -10.93
CA PHE A 143 11.95 -10.41 -9.75
C PHE A 143 11.73 -11.73 -9.02
N THR A 144 11.72 -11.66 -7.69
CA THR A 144 11.20 -12.70 -6.81
C THR A 144 9.86 -12.25 -6.26
N ALA A 145 8.77 -12.83 -6.76
CA ALA A 145 7.42 -12.45 -6.39
C ALA A 145 6.91 -13.26 -5.18
N TYR A 146 6.36 -12.56 -4.20
CA TYR A 146 5.69 -13.12 -3.04
C TYR A 146 4.30 -12.49 -2.88
N SER A 147 3.42 -13.19 -2.17
CA SER A 147 2.15 -12.63 -1.72
C SER A 147 1.86 -13.01 -0.28
N ALA A 148 0.98 -12.28 0.39
CA ALA A 148 0.50 -12.64 1.72
C ALA A 148 -0.87 -12.03 2.04
N GLY A 149 -1.47 -12.53 3.12
CA GLY A 149 -2.78 -12.14 3.62
C GLY A 149 -2.71 -11.70 5.08
N ILE A 150 -3.52 -10.71 5.45
CA ILE A 150 -3.73 -10.33 6.86
C ILE A 150 -4.40 -11.47 7.61
N THR A 151 -5.48 -11.98 7.01
CA THR A 151 -6.31 -13.06 7.51
C THR A 151 -6.41 -14.07 6.36
N PRO A 152 -5.33 -14.83 6.10
CA PRO A 152 -5.27 -15.70 4.93
C PRO A 152 -6.43 -16.71 4.94
N GLY A 153 -7.04 -16.92 3.78
CA GLY A 153 -7.98 -18.01 3.58
C GLY A 153 -7.24 -19.36 3.59
N PRO A 154 -7.98 -20.49 3.65
CA PRO A 154 -7.37 -21.82 3.68
C PRO A 154 -6.63 -22.18 2.39
N ALA A 155 -7.07 -21.63 1.25
CA ALA A 155 -6.47 -21.86 -0.06
C ALA A 155 -6.75 -20.69 -1.02
N PRO A 156 -6.02 -20.59 -2.15
CA PRO A 156 -6.38 -19.71 -3.25
C PRO A 156 -7.81 -19.99 -3.74
N HIS A 157 -8.52 -18.94 -4.16
CA HIS A 157 -9.89 -19.08 -4.67
C HIS A 157 -9.87 -19.93 -5.96
N PRO A 158 -10.79 -20.90 -6.15
CA PRO A 158 -10.76 -21.77 -7.33
C PRO A 158 -10.75 -21.03 -8.66
N THR A 159 -11.57 -19.99 -8.81
CA THR A 159 -11.60 -19.12 -10.01
C THR A 159 -10.27 -18.40 -10.25
N THR A 160 -9.51 -18.06 -9.20
CA THR A 160 -8.14 -17.51 -9.35
C THR A 160 -7.25 -18.51 -10.06
N VAL A 161 -7.25 -19.77 -9.57
CA VAL A 161 -6.43 -20.85 -10.14
C VAL A 161 -6.85 -21.14 -11.58
N GLN A 162 -8.14 -21.13 -11.86
CA GLN A 162 -8.68 -21.32 -13.21
C GLN A 162 -8.21 -20.22 -14.17
N VAL A 163 -8.35 -18.95 -13.79
CA VAL A 163 -7.92 -17.81 -14.63
C VAL A 163 -6.43 -17.86 -14.88
N LEU A 164 -5.62 -18.19 -13.86
CA LEU A 164 -4.18 -18.33 -14.02
C LEU A 164 -3.80 -19.45 -14.99
N ARG A 165 -4.41 -20.63 -14.85
CA ARG A 165 -4.18 -21.76 -15.78
C ARG A 165 -4.58 -21.43 -17.22
N GLN A 166 -5.69 -20.73 -17.42
CA GLN A 166 -6.15 -20.32 -18.75
C GLN A 166 -5.17 -19.38 -19.45
N HIS A 167 -4.38 -18.62 -18.70
CA HIS A 167 -3.34 -17.74 -19.23
C HIS A 167 -1.94 -18.38 -19.20
N GLY A 168 -1.84 -19.68 -18.90
CA GLY A 168 -0.59 -20.44 -18.98
C GLY A 168 0.35 -20.31 -17.76
N HIS A 169 -0.11 -19.73 -16.65
CA HIS A 169 0.70 -19.57 -15.44
C HIS A 169 0.84 -20.89 -14.67
N ASP A 170 2.03 -21.14 -14.10
CA ASP A 170 2.21 -22.21 -13.13
C ASP A 170 1.56 -21.85 -11.78
N VAL A 171 0.70 -22.75 -11.31
CA VAL A 171 -0.08 -22.61 -10.07
C VAL A 171 0.33 -23.62 -8.99
N SER A 172 1.28 -24.52 -9.28
CA SER A 172 1.66 -25.63 -8.41
C SER A 172 2.16 -25.19 -7.03
N SER A 173 2.91 -24.08 -6.99
CA SER A 173 3.51 -23.54 -5.77
C SER A 173 2.64 -22.48 -5.06
N LEU A 174 1.45 -22.18 -5.57
CA LEU A 174 0.60 -21.10 -5.04
C LEU A 174 -0.22 -21.59 -3.85
N HIS A 175 -0.08 -20.89 -2.71
CA HIS A 175 -0.89 -21.13 -1.53
C HIS A 175 -1.14 -19.82 -0.77
N SER A 176 -2.19 -19.81 0.05
CA SER A 176 -2.46 -18.72 0.97
C SER A 176 -1.47 -18.74 2.13
N LYS A 177 -0.89 -17.59 2.46
CA LYS A 177 0.16 -17.43 3.48
C LYS A 177 -0.12 -16.20 4.35
N PRO A 178 0.09 -16.28 5.67
CA PRO A 178 -0.09 -15.15 6.57
C PRO A 178 1.04 -14.12 6.38
N LEU A 179 0.71 -12.85 6.58
CA LEU A 179 1.69 -11.76 6.58
C LEU A 179 2.82 -12.01 7.58
N THR A 180 2.53 -12.62 8.72
CA THR A 180 3.49 -12.91 9.80
C THR A 180 4.66 -13.77 9.35
N GLN A 181 4.53 -14.55 8.27
CA GLN A 181 5.63 -15.31 7.68
C GLN A 181 6.79 -14.40 7.24
N PHE A 182 6.47 -13.19 6.76
CA PHE A 182 7.46 -12.24 6.25
C PHE A 182 8.03 -11.32 7.35
N GLN A 183 7.49 -11.39 8.57
CA GLN A 183 7.85 -10.50 9.68
C GLN A 183 8.84 -11.17 10.67
N ARG A 184 9.17 -12.44 10.44
CA ARG A 184 10.03 -13.24 11.33
C ARG A 184 11.51 -13.03 11.01
N PRO A 185 12.41 -13.25 11.99
CA PRO A 185 13.84 -13.35 11.71
C PRO A 185 14.11 -14.39 10.61
N GLY A 186 14.95 -14.04 9.63
CA GLY A 186 15.25 -14.90 8.48
C GLY A 186 14.22 -14.83 7.34
N ALA A 187 13.19 -14.00 7.45
CA ALA A 187 12.30 -13.69 6.33
C ALA A 187 13.08 -13.08 5.15
N PRO A 188 12.62 -13.28 3.91
CA PRO A 188 13.28 -12.73 2.74
C PRO A 188 13.35 -11.21 2.84
N ARG A 189 14.49 -10.64 2.44
CA ARG A 189 14.65 -9.20 2.34
C ARG A 189 13.80 -8.68 1.19
N LEU A 190 12.85 -7.80 1.50
CA LEU A 190 11.93 -7.21 0.52
C LEU A 190 12.47 -5.89 -0.02
N ASP A 191 12.25 -5.64 -1.30
CA ASP A 191 12.62 -4.40 -1.98
C ASP A 191 11.39 -3.52 -2.26
N VAL A 192 10.25 -4.14 -2.59
CA VAL A 192 8.98 -3.46 -2.85
C VAL A 192 7.83 -4.19 -2.15
N VAL A 193 6.92 -3.44 -1.52
CA VAL A 193 5.69 -3.98 -0.91
C VAL A 193 4.48 -3.28 -1.50
N ILE A 194 3.62 -4.03 -2.18
CA ILE A 194 2.47 -3.51 -2.90
C ILE A 194 1.18 -4.01 -2.23
N THR A 195 0.39 -3.10 -1.70
CA THR A 195 -0.94 -3.41 -1.16
C THR A 195 -1.98 -3.34 -2.29
N VAL A 196 -2.76 -4.40 -2.48
CA VAL A 196 -3.77 -4.50 -3.56
C VAL A 196 -5.22 -4.48 -3.05
N CYS A 197 -5.40 -4.25 -1.75
CA CYS A 197 -6.70 -3.96 -1.16
C CYS A 197 -6.59 -2.89 -0.07
N ASP A 198 -7.67 -2.15 0.14
CA ASP A 198 -7.67 -0.99 1.04
C ASP A 198 -7.58 -1.41 2.52
N ARG A 199 -8.11 -2.58 2.87
CA ARG A 199 -7.88 -3.18 4.20
C ARG A 199 -6.44 -3.59 4.45
N ALA A 200 -5.66 -3.88 3.41
CA ALA A 200 -4.21 -4.08 3.57
C ALA A 200 -3.46 -2.74 3.63
N ALA A 201 -4.05 -1.66 3.10
CA ALA A 201 -3.51 -0.32 3.28
C ALA A 201 -3.67 0.18 4.74
N THR A 202 -4.61 -0.32 5.52
CA THR A 202 -4.72 0.07 6.94
C THR A 202 -3.75 -0.65 7.87
N LEU A 203 -3.02 -1.64 7.37
CA LEU A 203 -2.10 -2.42 8.19
C LEU A 203 -0.99 -1.57 8.78
N ASP A 204 -0.66 -1.92 10.01
CA ASP A 204 0.64 -1.63 10.57
C ASP A 204 1.68 -2.35 9.73
N CYS A 205 2.32 -1.66 8.79
CA CYS A 205 3.53 -2.18 8.18
C CYS A 205 4.56 -2.29 9.30
N PRO A 206 5.00 -3.52 9.65
CA PRO A 206 6.08 -3.68 10.60
C PRO A 206 7.33 -3.01 10.04
N PRO A 207 8.33 -2.73 10.89
CA PRO A 207 9.64 -2.35 10.42
C PRO A 207 10.25 -3.52 9.63
N TRP A 208 9.99 -3.57 8.33
CA TRP A 208 10.63 -4.48 7.42
C TRP A 208 12.13 -4.17 7.40
N THR A 209 12.96 -5.20 7.50
CA THR A 209 14.40 -5.04 7.34
C THR A 209 14.70 -4.43 5.98
N GLY A 210 15.40 -3.29 5.97
CA GLY A 210 15.82 -2.61 4.73
C GLY A 210 14.79 -1.65 4.12
N TYR A 211 13.65 -1.40 4.76
CA TYR A 211 12.64 -0.41 4.35
C TYR A 211 12.27 -0.52 2.85
N PRO A 212 11.47 -1.53 2.45
CA PRO A 212 11.04 -1.68 1.07
C PRO A 212 10.24 -0.45 0.61
N LEU A 213 10.21 -0.21 -0.70
CA LEU A 213 9.36 0.81 -1.32
C LEU A 213 7.89 0.40 -1.16
N PRO A 214 7.06 1.18 -0.44
CA PRO A 214 5.64 0.89 -0.33
C PRO A 214 4.89 1.37 -1.58
N ALA A 215 3.84 0.67 -1.99
CA ALA A 215 2.87 1.16 -2.96
C ALA A 215 1.47 0.64 -2.68
N HIS A 216 0.47 1.33 -3.22
CA HIS A 216 -0.93 0.94 -3.10
C HIS A 216 -1.63 0.92 -4.47
N TRP A 217 -2.03 -0.27 -4.89
CA TRP A 217 -2.71 -0.55 -6.15
C TRP A 217 -4.08 -1.18 -5.88
N GLY A 218 -4.94 -0.43 -5.20
CA GLY A 218 -6.30 -0.86 -4.84
C GLY A 218 -7.07 -1.44 -6.02
N LEU A 219 -7.71 -2.59 -5.80
CA LEU A 219 -8.62 -3.24 -6.74
C LEU A 219 -9.83 -3.79 -5.99
N PRO A 220 -11.04 -3.73 -6.58
CA PRO A 220 -12.23 -4.39 -6.04
C PRO A 220 -11.98 -5.87 -5.76
N ASP A 221 -12.63 -6.42 -4.73
CA ASP A 221 -12.52 -7.84 -4.44
C ASP A 221 -13.38 -8.65 -5.41
N PRO A 222 -12.80 -9.45 -6.33
CA PRO A 222 -13.59 -10.20 -7.31
C PRO A 222 -14.48 -11.25 -6.64
N ALA A 223 -14.13 -11.72 -5.43
CA ALA A 223 -14.96 -12.67 -4.69
C ALA A 223 -16.28 -12.05 -4.18
N ARG A 224 -16.37 -10.72 -4.07
CA ARG A 224 -17.61 -10.03 -3.70
C ARG A 224 -18.63 -9.96 -4.85
N ALA A 225 -18.22 -10.16 -6.10
CA ALA A 225 -19.15 -10.19 -7.23
C ALA A 225 -20.20 -11.30 -7.06
N ARG A 226 -19.88 -12.42 -6.40
CA ARG A 226 -20.83 -13.50 -6.13
C ARG A 226 -22.02 -13.09 -5.24
N THR A 227 -21.89 -12.02 -4.47
CA THR A 227 -22.98 -11.53 -3.61
C THR A 227 -23.95 -10.58 -4.33
N ASP A 228 -23.62 -10.18 -5.56
CA ASP A 228 -24.52 -9.40 -6.43
C ASP A 228 -25.19 -10.35 -7.44
N PRO A 229 -26.52 -10.53 -7.39
CA PRO A 229 -27.25 -11.38 -8.34
C PRO A 229 -27.08 -11.00 -9.82
N ARG A 230 -26.62 -9.77 -10.11
CA ARG A 230 -26.42 -9.25 -11.46
C ARG A 230 -24.97 -9.33 -11.94
N ALA A 231 -24.02 -9.59 -11.05
CA ALA A 231 -22.61 -9.62 -11.41
C ALA A 231 -22.22 -11.02 -11.92
N ALA A 232 -21.50 -11.06 -13.05
CA ALA A 232 -20.86 -12.29 -13.54
C ALA A 232 -19.53 -12.47 -12.79
N PRO A 233 -19.39 -13.43 -11.84
CA PRO A 233 -18.20 -13.55 -11.02
C PRO A 233 -16.93 -13.76 -11.86
N ASP A 234 -17.02 -14.54 -12.94
CA ASP A 234 -15.92 -14.79 -13.86
C ASP A 234 -15.42 -13.53 -14.58
N LEU A 235 -16.30 -12.57 -14.85
CA LEU A 235 -15.90 -11.28 -15.42
C LEU A 235 -15.05 -10.49 -14.42
N ALA A 236 -15.42 -10.45 -13.14
CA ALA A 236 -14.68 -9.71 -12.12
C ALA A 236 -13.26 -10.27 -11.92
N PHE A 237 -13.09 -11.60 -11.95
CA PHE A 237 -11.76 -12.22 -11.90
C PHE A 237 -10.91 -11.90 -13.13
N ARG A 238 -11.49 -11.92 -14.35
CA ARG A 238 -10.79 -11.55 -15.59
C ARG A 238 -10.40 -10.07 -15.61
N GLN A 239 -11.27 -9.18 -15.16
CA GLN A 239 -10.97 -7.75 -15.02
C GLN A 239 -9.83 -7.51 -14.02
N THR A 240 -9.87 -8.20 -12.87
CA THR A 240 -8.80 -8.14 -11.87
C THR A 240 -7.47 -8.62 -12.46
N TYR A 241 -7.48 -9.71 -13.21
CA TYR A 241 -6.31 -10.23 -13.91
C TYR A 241 -5.76 -9.21 -14.91
N ALA A 242 -6.60 -8.70 -15.82
CA ALA A 242 -6.19 -7.74 -16.83
C ALA A 242 -5.59 -6.46 -16.22
N ALA A 243 -6.22 -5.93 -15.16
CA ALA A 243 -5.72 -4.75 -14.46
C ALA A 243 -4.36 -5.00 -13.80
N LEU A 244 -4.17 -6.13 -13.12
CA LEU A 244 -2.87 -6.49 -12.51
C LEU A 244 -1.81 -6.76 -13.57
N HIS A 245 -2.16 -7.46 -14.64
CA HIS A 245 -1.24 -7.75 -15.74
C HIS A 245 -0.71 -6.48 -16.37
N HIS A 246 -1.60 -5.53 -16.70
CA HIS A 246 -1.19 -4.24 -17.25
C HIS A 246 -0.25 -3.46 -16.30
N ARG A 247 -0.62 -3.37 -15.02
CA ARG A 247 0.22 -2.70 -14.01
C ARG A 247 1.59 -3.36 -13.84
N LEU A 248 1.65 -4.69 -13.89
CA LEU A 248 2.90 -5.44 -13.75
C LEU A 248 3.77 -5.37 -15.00
N GLN A 249 3.19 -5.26 -16.20
CA GLN A 249 3.94 -4.94 -17.42
C GLN A 249 4.63 -3.58 -17.30
N GLN A 250 3.93 -2.57 -16.79
CA GLN A 250 4.51 -1.25 -16.53
C GLN A 250 5.62 -1.32 -15.46
N LEU A 251 5.42 -2.12 -14.40
CA LEU A 251 6.42 -2.32 -13.35
C LEU A 251 7.70 -2.93 -13.90
N VAL A 252 7.61 -4.05 -14.64
CA VAL A 252 8.78 -4.77 -15.17
C VAL A 252 9.57 -3.92 -16.18
N ALA A 253 8.89 -2.98 -16.86
CA ALA A 253 9.51 -2.04 -17.79
C ALA A 253 10.26 -0.89 -17.10
N LEU A 254 10.17 -0.72 -15.77
CA LEU A 254 10.90 0.32 -15.07
C LEU A 254 12.42 0.03 -15.07
N PRO A 255 13.26 1.07 -15.25
CA PRO A 255 14.72 0.92 -15.18
C PRO A 255 15.20 1.00 -13.72
N PHE A 256 15.00 -0.09 -12.99
CA PHE A 256 15.34 -0.23 -11.57
C PHE A 256 16.83 0.00 -11.26
N GLU A 257 17.70 -0.29 -12.23
CA GLU A 257 19.15 -0.24 -12.10
C GLU A 257 19.71 1.19 -12.20
N THR A 258 18.95 2.11 -12.82
CA THR A 258 19.41 3.49 -13.05
C THR A 258 18.65 4.52 -12.24
N LEU A 259 17.44 4.20 -11.76
CA LEU A 259 16.63 5.13 -10.99
C LEU A 259 17.05 5.16 -9.54
N ASP A 260 17.13 6.37 -8.99
CA ASP A 260 17.24 6.53 -7.55
C ASP A 260 15.94 6.10 -6.85
N ARG A 261 16.03 5.88 -5.54
CA ARG A 261 14.91 5.39 -4.73
C ARG A 261 13.67 6.29 -4.84
N ARG A 262 13.86 7.61 -4.88
CA ARG A 262 12.78 8.59 -4.94
C ARG A 262 12.05 8.55 -6.29
N SER A 263 12.79 8.54 -7.40
CA SER A 263 12.20 8.45 -8.74
C SER A 263 11.49 7.11 -8.93
N LEU A 264 12.05 6.03 -8.39
CA LEU A 264 11.43 4.72 -8.44
C LEU A 264 10.11 4.69 -7.66
N GLN A 265 10.07 5.25 -6.44
CA GLN A 265 8.83 5.42 -5.66
C GLN A 265 7.76 6.16 -6.50
N THR A 266 8.10 7.32 -7.05
CA THR A 266 7.16 8.13 -7.85
C THR A 266 6.61 7.36 -9.06
N ARG A 267 7.45 6.59 -9.76
CA ARG A 267 6.99 5.79 -10.91
C ARG A 267 6.09 4.62 -10.50
N ILE A 268 6.41 3.94 -9.39
CA ILE A 268 5.59 2.83 -8.89
C ILE A 268 4.20 3.34 -8.44
N ASP A 269 4.13 4.52 -7.82
CA ASP A 269 2.86 5.11 -7.42
C ASP A 269 2.00 5.50 -8.63
N ALA A 270 2.62 6.03 -9.69
CA ALA A 270 1.92 6.43 -10.92
C ALA A 270 1.25 5.26 -11.68
N ILE A 271 1.76 4.03 -11.53
CA ILE A 271 1.18 2.82 -12.16
C ILE A 271 -0.29 2.61 -11.73
N ASN A 272 -0.67 3.04 -10.52
CA ASN A 272 -2.07 2.92 -10.07
C ASN A 272 -3.02 3.80 -10.90
N THR A 273 -2.57 5.01 -11.27
CA THR A 273 -3.38 6.07 -11.89
C THR A 273 -3.54 5.90 -13.39
N SER A 274 -2.58 5.25 -14.07
CA SER A 274 -2.60 5.06 -15.53
C SER A 274 -3.80 4.26 -16.05
N ALA A 275 -4.46 3.46 -15.21
CA ALA A 275 -5.62 2.66 -15.61
C ALA A 275 -6.94 3.44 -15.71
N LEU A 276 -7.01 4.70 -15.24
CA LEU A 276 -8.24 5.49 -15.17
C LEU A 276 -8.40 6.51 -16.33
N THR A 277 -7.46 6.57 -17.28
CA THR A 277 -7.46 7.62 -18.33
C THR A 277 -7.94 7.17 -19.71
N THR A 278 -8.45 5.94 -19.86
CA THR A 278 -8.80 5.40 -21.19
C THR A 278 -10.30 5.42 -21.56
N GLU A 279 -11.15 6.16 -20.86
CA GLU A 279 -12.59 6.29 -21.20
C GLU A 279 -13.11 7.74 -21.17
N SER A 280 -12.35 8.68 -21.72
CA SER A 280 -12.89 10.01 -22.06
C SER A 280 -12.26 10.55 -23.35
N ALA A 281 -12.66 9.94 -24.46
CA ALA A 281 -12.57 10.50 -25.81
C ALA A 281 -13.75 10.00 -26.63
#